data_AF-A0A073JQW5-F1
#
_entry.id   AF-A0A073JQW5-F1
#
_cell.length_a   1.000
_cell.length_b   1.000
_cell.length_c   1.000
_cell.angle_alpha   90.00
_cell.angle_beta   90.00
_cell.angle_gamma   90.00
#
_symmetry.space_group_name_H-M   'P 1'
#
loop_
_entity.id
_entity.type
_entity.pdbx_description
1 polymer ?
#
loop_
_entity_poly.entity_id
_entity_poly.type
_entity_poly.pdbx_seq_one_letter_code
_entity_poly.pdbx_strand_id
1 'polypeptide(L)'
;MTVNDLLPYLRENKTELIASLREGKYKPAPVKRVEIPKPNGGVRRLGIPTVVDRMVQQAVAQILTPIFERVFSDNSFGFRPHRGAHDAIEKV
;
A
#
# COMPACT_ATOMS: atom_id res chain seq x y z
N MET A 1 15.05 -9.03 -2.21
CA MET A 1 13.81 -9.62 -2.75
C MET A 1 13.06 -8.59 -3.57
N THR A 2 12.78 -8.93 -4.82
CA THR A 2 11.99 -8.16 -5.79
C THR A 2 10.54 -8.67 -5.82
N VAL A 3 9.69 -8.11 -6.68
CA VAL A 3 8.29 -8.57 -6.83
C VAL A 3 8.23 -10.01 -7.38
N ASN A 4 9.13 -10.38 -8.29
CA ASN A 4 9.14 -11.71 -8.92
C ASN A 4 9.46 -12.83 -7.92
N ASP A 5 10.17 -12.48 -6.85
CA ASP A 5 10.58 -13.42 -5.80
C ASP A 5 9.48 -13.66 -4.75
N LEU A 6 8.39 -12.88 -4.78
CA LEU A 6 7.35 -12.94 -3.74
C LEU A 6 6.63 -14.29 -3.72
N LEU A 7 6.26 -14.82 -4.89
CA LEU A 7 5.52 -16.08 -4.96
C LEU A 7 6.35 -17.28 -4.45
N PRO A 8 7.62 -17.48 -4.87
CA PRO A 8 8.50 -18.46 -4.27
C PRO A 8 8.62 -18.31 -2.75
N TYR A 9 8.88 -17.10 -2.26
CA TYR A 9 8.97 -16.82 -0.83
C TYR A 9 7.69 -17.24 -0.07
N LEU A 10 6.51 -16.91 -0.60
CA LEU A 10 5.25 -17.28 0.04
C LEU A 10 5.01 -18.79 0.03
N ARG A 11 5.44 -19.53 -0.99
CA ARG A 11 5.30 -21.00 -1.00
C ARG A 11 6.04 -21.65 0.16
N GLU A 12 7.19 -21.09 0.53
CA GLU A 12 8.03 -21.59 1.61
C GLU A 12 7.60 -21.07 2.99
N ASN A 13 7.20 -19.79 3.08
CA ASN A 13 7.09 -19.08 4.37
C ASN A 13 5.63 -18.75 4.79
N LYS A 14 4.62 -19.04 3.95
CA LYS A 14 3.23 -18.62 4.19
C LYS A 14 2.67 -19.05 5.55
N THR A 15 2.93 -20.28 5.97
CA THR A 15 2.36 -20.82 7.22
C THR A 15 2.84 -20.01 8.43
N GLU A 16 4.15 -19.77 8.53
CA GLU A 16 4.75 -18.98 9.60
C GLU A 16 4.31 -17.52 9.53
N LEU A 17 4.29 -16.93 8.33
CA LEU A 17 3.81 -15.56 8.13
C LEU A 17 2.39 -15.38 8.67
N ILE A 18 1.46 -16.28 8.31
CA ILE A 18 0.07 -16.23 8.79
C ILE A 18 -0.01 -16.40 10.31
N ALA A 19 0.74 -17.35 10.88
CA ALA A 19 0.77 -17.55 12.32
C ALA A 19 1.24 -16.28 13.05
N SER A 20 2.35 -15.68 12.60
CA SER A 20 2.89 -14.46 13.20
C SER A 20 1.92 -13.27 13.13
N LEU A 21 1.17 -13.13 12.03
CA LEU A 21 0.16 -12.09 11.87
C LEU A 21 -1.01 -12.29 12.85
N ARG A 22 -1.51 -13.52 12.97
CA ARG A 22 -2.62 -13.86 13.88
C ARG A 22 -2.26 -13.71 15.34
N GLU A 23 -1.01 -14.04 15.69
CA GLU A 23 -0.49 -13.92 17.05
C GLU A 23 -0.04 -12.50 17.41
N GLY A 24 -0.13 -11.54 16.49
CA GLY A 24 0.35 -10.17 16.71
C GLY A 24 1.88 -10.05 16.84
N LYS A 25 2.63 -11.06 16.39
CA LYS A 25 4.09 -11.11 16.45
C LYS A 25 4.77 -10.60 15.18
N TYR A 26 4.02 -10.43 14.09
CA TYR A 26 4.55 -9.89 12.84
C TYR A 26 5.15 -8.50 13.04
N LYS A 27 6.44 -8.35 12.73
CA LYS A 27 7.15 -7.06 12.78
C LYS A 27 7.47 -6.64 11.34
N PRO A 28 6.79 -5.60 10.80
CA PRO A 28 7.09 -5.08 9.47
C PRO A 28 8.55 -4.61 9.38
N ALA A 29 9.16 -4.74 8.21
CA ALA A 29 10.52 -4.24 8.01
C ALA A 29 10.52 -2.70 7.85
N PRO A 30 11.63 -2.03 8.21
CA PRO A 30 11.76 -0.59 7.96
C PRO A 30 11.71 -0.30 6.46
N VAL A 31 11.03 0.78 6.08
CA VAL A 31 10.91 1.18 4.67
C VAL A 31 12.25 1.66 4.12
N LYS A 32 12.59 1.24 2.89
CA LYS A 32 13.78 1.72 2.18
C LYS A 32 13.57 3.15 1.72
N ARG A 33 14.49 4.06 2.06
CA ARG A 33 14.49 5.44 1.56
C ARG A 33 15.07 5.48 0.14
N VAL A 34 14.36 6.13 -0.77
CA VAL A 34 14.81 6.37 -2.15
C VAL A 34 14.49 7.81 -2.52
N GLU A 35 15.46 8.55 -3.04
CA GLU A 35 15.24 9.89 -3.56
C GLU A 35 15.05 9.82 -5.08
N ILE A 36 14.02 10.49 -5.59
CA ILE A 36 13.77 10.63 -7.04
C ILE A 36 13.63 12.12 -7.39
N PRO A 37 14.08 12.56 -8.57
CA PRO A 37 13.91 13.94 -9.01
C PRO A 37 12.42 14.28 -9.20
N LYS A 38 12.04 15.53 -8.88
CA LYS A 38 10.71 16.06 -9.23
C LYS A 38 10.78 16.76 -10.61
N PRO A 39 9.68 16.80 -11.37
CA PRO A 39 9.64 17.49 -12.67
C PRO A 39 10.05 18.97 -12.59
N ASN A 40 9.65 19.67 -11.53
CA ASN A 40 9.87 21.11 -11.35
C ASN A 40 11.09 21.43 -10.47
N GLY A 41 12.04 20.49 -10.34
CA GLY A 41 13.22 20.65 -9.51
C GLY A 41 13.08 20.14 -8.07
N GLY A 42 14.23 19.88 -7.44
CA GLY A 42 14.34 19.25 -6.12
C GLY A 42 14.10 17.73 -6.14
N VAL A 43 14.06 17.13 -4.95
CA VAL A 43 13.91 15.68 -4.76
C VAL A 43 12.62 15.31 -4.02
N ARG A 44 12.07 14.15 -4.34
CA ARG A 44 10.99 13.48 -3.58
C ARG A 44 11.59 12.26 -2.88
N ARG A 45 11.43 12.20 -1.57
CA ARG A 45 11.82 11.05 -0.75
C ARG A 45 10.68 10.05 -0.70
N LEU A 46 10.90 8.86 -1.25
CA LEU A 46 10.00 7.72 -1.15
C LEU A 46 10.39 6.84 0.04
N GLY A 47 9.38 6.25 0.69
CA GLY A 47 9.55 5.12 1.60
C GLY A 47 8.99 3.88 0.92
N ILE A 48 9.84 2.93 0.58
CA ILE A 48 9.46 1.71 -0.15
C ILE A 48 9.43 0.54 0.84
N PRO A 49 8.26 0.01 1.22
CA PRO A 49 8.17 -1.19 2.05
C PRO A 49 8.70 -2.42 1.30
N THR A 50 9.03 -3.49 2.01
CA THR A 50 9.38 -4.77 1.37
C THR A 50 8.19 -5.32 0.57
N VAL A 51 8.43 -6.23 -0.37
CA VAL A 51 7.35 -6.80 -1.20
C VAL A 51 6.33 -7.59 -0.35
N VAL A 52 6.77 -8.19 0.77
CA VAL A 52 5.89 -8.88 1.72
C VAL A 52 5.04 -7.86 2.48
N ASP A 53 5.66 -6.80 3.00
CA ASP A 53 4.93 -5.73 3.70
C ASP A 53 3.88 -5.06 2.80
N ARG A 54 4.21 -4.80 1.53
CA ARG A 54 3.24 -4.25 0.56
C ARG A 54 2.06 -5.20 0.33
N MET A 55 2.31 -6.51 0.26
CA MET A 55 1.26 -7.51 0.12
C MET A 55 0.35 -7.55 1.36
N VAL A 56 0.94 -7.56 2.56
CA VAL A 56 0.19 -7.52 3.83
C VAL A 56 -0.63 -6.23 3.95
N GLN A 57 -0.04 -5.07 3.63
CA GLN A 57 -0.74 -3.78 3.61
C GLN A 57 -1.91 -3.78 2.60
N GLN A 58 -1.71 -4.37 1.41
CA GLN A 58 -2.76 -4.49 0.42
C GLN A 58 -3.91 -5.40 0.88
N ALA A 59 -3.60 -6.51 1.56
CA ALA A 59 -4.62 -7.40 2.13
C ALA A 59 -5.48 -6.67 3.19
N VAL A 60 -4.84 -5.86 4.04
CA VAL A 60 -5.55 -4.99 4.99
C VAL A 60 -6.41 -3.97 4.25
N ALA A 61 -5.86 -3.27 3.26
CA ALA A 61 -6.58 -2.26 2.49
C ALA A 61 -7.82 -2.84 1.77
N GLN A 62 -7.73 -4.05 1.21
CA GLN A 62 -8.86 -4.71 0.55
C GLN A 62 -10.06 -4.93 1.48
N ILE A 63 -9.83 -5.13 2.78
CA ILE A 63 -10.90 -5.27 3.78
C ILE A 63 -11.38 -3.91 4.27
N LEU A 64 -10.47 -2.96 4.51
CA LEU A 64 -10.82 -1.65 5.06
C LEU A 64 -11.49 -0.72 4.03
N THR A 65 -11.07 -0.75 2.77
CA THR A 65 -11.61 0.11 1.72
C THR A 65 -13.14 0.05 1.60
N PRO A 66 -13.80 -1.11 1.45
CA PRO A 66 -15.27 -1.15 1.35
C PRO A 66 -16.01 -0.69 2.61
N ILE A 67 -15.34 -0.67 3.76
CA ILE A 67 -15.89 -0.14 5.02
C ILE A 67 -15.83 1.40 4.99
N PHE A 68 -14.66 1.96 4.70
CA PHE A 68 -14.45 3.42 4.73
C PHE A 68 -15.04 4.16 3.52
N GLU A 69 -15.14 3.52 2.36
CA GLU A 69 -15.78 4.13 1.18
C GLU A 69 -17.22 4.58 1.43
N ARG A 70 -17.93 3.93 2.38
CA ARG A 70 -19.30 4.29 2.75
C ARG A 70 -19.43 5.58 3.54
N VAL A 71 -18.34 6.05 4.15
CA VAL A 71 -18.34 7.22 5.04
C VAL A 71 -17.48 8.37 4.53
N PHE A 72 -16.72 8.17 3.45
CA PHE A 72 -15.97 9.25 2.83
C PHE A 72 -16.90 10.25 2.14
N SER A 73 -16.56 11.53 2.29
CA SER A 73 -17.25 12.65 1.61
C SER A 73 -17.30 12.43 0.10
N ASP A 74 -18.41 12.84 -0.52
CA ASP A 74 -18.54 12.84 -1.97
C ASP A 74 -17.60 13.82 -2.68
N ASN A 75 -17.05 14.78 -1.94
CA ASN A 75 -16.04 15.73 -2.43
C ASN A 75 -14.60 15.26 -2.10
N SER A 76 -14.42 14.01 -1.67
CA SER A 76 -13.12 13.37 -1.51
C SER A 76 -12.82 12.50 -2.74
N PHE A 77 -11.70 12.77 -3.43
CA PHE A 77 -11.35 12.10 -4.70
C PHE A 77 -10.00 11.39 -4.68
N GLY A 78 -9.10 11.74 -3.75
CA GLY A 78 -7.74 11.20 -3.73
C GLY A 78 -7.70 9.73 -3.30
N PHE A 79 -7.02 8.88 -4.09
CA PHE A 79 -6.75 7.47 -3.79
C PHE A 79 -7.98 6.59 -3.55
N ARG A 80 -9.13 6.97 -4.13
CA ARG A 80 -10.38 6.21 -3.99
C ARG A 80 -10.69 5.40 -5.25
N PRO A 81 -11.35 4.23 -5.12
CA PRO A 81 -11.81 3.47 -6.28
C PRO A 81 -12.73 4.32 -7.16
N HIS A 82 -12.50 4.28 -8.47
CA HIS A 82 -13.34 4.95 -9.49
C HIS A 82 -13.47 6.47 -9.33
N ARG A 83 -12.56 7.12 -8.61
CA ARG A 83 -12.49 8.58 -8.47
C ARG A 83 -11.08 9.07 -8.77
N GLY A 84 -10.97 10.19 -9.48
CA GLY A 84 -9.71 10.76 -9.93
C GLY A 84 -9.64 12.28 -9.85
N ALA A 85 -8.48 12.82 -10.22
CA ALA A 85 -8.24 14.26 -10.17
C ALA A 85 -9.14 15.06 -11.14
N HIS A 86 -9.55 14.47 -12.27
CA HIS A 86 -10.45 15.11 -13.23
C HIS A 86 -11.86 15.27 -12.64
N ASP A 87 -12.41 14.24 -11.99
CA ASP A 87 -13.72 14.32 -11.31
C ASP A 87 -13.74 15.45 -10.27
N ALA A 88 -12.61 15.68 -9.60
CA ALA A 88 -12.47 16.76 -8.63
C ALA A 88 -12.53 18.15 -9.28
N ILE A 89 -11.94 18.30 -10.48
CA ILE A 89 -11.96 19.57 -11.23
C ILE A 89 -13.37 19.85 -11.78
N GLU A 90 -14.06 18.83 -12.29
CA GLU A 90 -15.40 18.98 -12.86
C GLU A 90 -16.48 19.34 -11.82
N LYS A 91 -16.22 19.06 -10.54
CA LYS A 91 -17.14 19.33 -9.42
C LYS A 91 -17.04 20.77 -8.89
N VAL A 92 -16.02 21.54 -9.30
CA VAL A 92 -15.75 22.92 -8.85
C VAL A 92 -16.45 23.94 -9.73
#